data_AF-A0A943K306-F1
#
_entry.id   AF-A0A943K306-F1
#
_cell.length_a   1.000
_cell.length_b   1.000
_cell.length_c   1.000
_cell.angle_alpha   90.00
_cell.angle_beta   90.00
_cell.angle_gamma   90.00
#
_symmetry.space_group_name_H-M   'P 1'
#
loop_
_entity.id
_entity.type
_entity.pdbx_description
1 polymer ?
#
loop_
_entity_poly.entity_id
_entity_poly.type
_entity_poly.pdbx_seq_one_letter_code
_entity_poly.pdbx_strand_id
1 'polypeptide(L)'
;MQINKITLINIHPVLKTQKNETTSVNNNPVQTSKLPVLTSAQYLAFTGGYSLDLASTIKNLDKLAQKKSNVYPPQIREWAGIILEEGNKAKETLIDIHKKFYESLKDCFTLEEAKKKFPEFKDVIPSSGVKFQDGSFLDDAANGRLEYFDTEEDLSLQLLKLYWAEGFSINDLRRYSGGKDISYAMKKLNIPLAEPTYGKILKLSDPEYNERLTREMTAKRMEALDRKAQEATGEPVYIKRGPLSEEHRRHISEGLNRYYENNPEAIYNLSERQCQFYIDNPEKAKILSRVTTKAWYIFGADRIKSAMSDYMKKNGIHTFNISKLEDPIKFTKEESKMMKKFWADNDWAKKSFSKNMSYAWKKVKEEQNIVYNIRVAPKNWITKMIEWGRKNGIELKEQDFTARFDPNNPDNSYKNPILSLYTRAFVDTLPGGSTMMANTYFLALLNVNRKISSMDLSKTDKKTRELCTIIKQTIKNNLFEHPDLPFEVNQFKVLDANEVQNIFGLLRLKCYEEFMPNLSAIFEKNMDKAYDYVSKNYKAGHPIKMNPYGIDL
;
A
#
# COMPACT_ATOMS: atom_id res chain seq x y z
N MET A 1 -5.37 -37.55 -39.87
CA MET A 1 -5.92 -36.21 -39.60
C MET A 1 -5.01 -35.56 -38.56
N GLN A 2 -4.24 -34.53 -38.93
CA GLN A 2 -3.25 -33.92 -38.04
C GLN A 2 -3.96 -33.25 -36.85
N ILE A 3 -3.59 -33.64 -35.63
CA ILE A 3 -4.06 -33.01 -34.40
C ILE A 3 -3.35 -31.65 -34.31
N ASN A 4 -4.09 -30.56 -34.59
CA ASN A 4 -3.58 -29.19 -34.42
C ASN A 4 -3.14 -28.97 -32.97
N LYS A 5 -2.03 -28.24 -32.80
CA LYS A 5 -1.39 -27.94 -31.50
C LYS A 5 -2.37 -27.23 -30.57
N ILE A 6 -2.93 -27.91 -29.57
CA ILE A 6 -3.67 -27.23 -28.50
C ILE A 6 -2.64 -26.61 -27.56
N THR A 7 -2.38 -25.32 -27.74
CA THR A 7 -1.60 -24.53 -26.78
C THR A 7 -2.58 -23.80 -25.88
N LEU A 8 -2.46 -23.98 -24.57
CA LEU A 8 -3.42 -23.44 -23.60
C LEU A 8 -3.56 -21.92 -23.59
N ILE A 9 -2.69 -21.19 -24.29
CA ILE A 9 -2.79 -19.76 -24.62
C ILE A 9 -1.61 -19.44 -25.54
N ASN A 10 -1.88 -18.89 -26.72
CA ASN A 10 -0.89 -18.13 -27.48
C ASN A 10 -1.48 -16.73 -27.70
N ILE A 11 -1.63 -15.99 -26.59
CA ILE A 11 -2.04 -14.58 -26.61
C ILE A 11 -0.79 -13.81 -27.06
N HIS A 12 -0.68 -13.59 -28.37
CA HIS A 12 0.26 -12.62 -28.89
C HIS A 12 -0.43 -11.25 -28.91
N PRO A 13 0.14 -10.20 -28.29
CA PRO A 13 -0.20 -8.85 -28.68
C PRO A 13 0.22 -8.67 -30.16
N VAL A 14 -0.66 -8.08 -30.96
CA VAL A 14 -0.36 -7.70 -32.34
C VAL A 14 0.83 -6.73 -32.30
N LEU A 15 2.02 -7.23 -32.68
CA LEU A 15 3.19 -6.41 -32.96
C LEU A 15 2.86 -5.51 -34.15
N LYS A 16 2.48 -4.25 -33.88
CA LYS A 16 2.73 -3.18 -34.85
C LYS A 16 4.24 -2.96 -34.85
N THR A 17 4.93 -3.58 -35.79
CA THR A 17 6.34 -3.31 -36.08
C THR A 17 6.49 -1.84 -36.48
N GLN A 18 6.92 -1.00 -35.53
CA GLN A 18 7.73 0.16 -35.85
C GLN A 18 9.18 -0.24 -35.61
N LYS A 19 9.96 -0.24 -36.69
CA LYS A 19 11.42 -0.37 -36.64
C LYS A 19 11.96 0.79 -35.82
N ASN A 20 12.44 0.52 -34.62
CA ASN A 20 13.30 1.43 -33.88
C ASN A 20 14.68 0.78 -33.79
N GLU A 21 15.65 1.48 -34.34
CA GLU A 21 17.07 1.16 -34.28
C GLU A 21 17.50 1.06 -32.81
N THR A 22 18.06 -0.09 -32.46
CA THR A 22 18.65 -0.35 -31.16
C THR A 22 19.89 0.51 -30.97
N THR A 23 19.81 1.53 -30.11
CA THR A 23 20.98 2.05 -29.41
C THR A 23 21.12 1.30 -28.09
N SER A 24 22.21 0.54 -27.97
CA SER A 24 22.59 -0.20 -26.77
C SER A 24 22.96 0.76 -25.65
N VAL A 25 22.12 0.81 -24.60
CA VAL A 25 22.51 1.40 -23.31
C VAL A 25 22.98 0.28 -22.39
N ASN A 26 24.22 0.38 -21.94
CA ASN A 26 24.87 -0.52 -20.99
C ASN A 26 24.10 -0.53 -19.66
N ASN A 27 23.37 -1.62 -19.40
CA ASN A 27 22.80 -1.90 -18.08
C ASN A 27 23.84 -2.63 -17.23
N ASN A 28 24.67 -1.88 -16.50
CA ASN A 28 25.33 -2.45 -15.33
C ASN A 28 24.32 -2.50 -14.17
N PRO A 29 24.07 -3.67 -13.57
CA PRO A 29 23.16 -3.76 -12.44
C PRO A 29 23.81 -3.10 -11.23
N VAL A 30 23.14 -2.10 -10.64
CA VAL A 30 23.47 -1.57 -9.33
C VAL A 30 23.35 -2.71 -8.33
N GLN A 31 24.48 -3.23 -7.87
CA GLN A 31 24.54 -4.18 -6.76
C GLN A 31 23.96 -3.49 -5.52
N THR A 32 22.78 -3.92 -5.11
CA THR A 32 22.26 -3.66 -3.76
C THR A 32 23.11 -4.48 -2.79
N SER A 33 24.22 -3.90 -2.35
CA SER A 33 25.00 -4.46 -1.24
C SER A 33 24.11 -4.46 0.00
N LYS A 34 23.69 -5.66 0.44
CA LYS A 34 23.13 -5.84 1.78
C LYS A 34 24.15 -5.33 2.78
N LEU A 35 23.82 -4.23 3.45
CA LEU A 35 24.67 -3.64 4.48
C LEU A 35 24.91 -4.65 5.62
N PRO A 36 26.13 -4.73 6.16
CA PRO A 36 26.41 -5.60 7.31
C PRO A 36 25.67 -5.09 8.54
N VAL A 37 24.89 -5.98 9.17
CA VAL A 37 24.24 -5.74 10.46
C VAL A 37 25.31 -5.51 11.52
N LEU A 38 25.07 -4.57 12.44
CA LEU A 38 25.99 -4.27 13.55
C LEU A 38 26.29 -5.53 14.37
N THR A 39 27.55 -5.73 14.75
CA THR A 39 27.88 -6.69 15.80
C THR A 39 27.51 -6.12 17.17
N SER A 40 27.07 -6.97 18.09
CA SER A 40 26.72 -6.59 19.48
C SER A 40 27.81 -5.78 20.18
N ALA A 41 29.09 -6.03 19.87
CA ALA A 41 30.23 -5.30 20.38
C ALA A 41 30.25 -3.80 20.01
N GLN A 42 29.83 -3.45 18.78
CA GLN A 42 29.77 -2.06 18.32
C GLN A 42 28.63 -1.28 19.00
N TYR A 43 27.56 -1.97 19.39
CA TYR A 43 26.47 -1.40 20.18
C TYR A 43 26.91 -1.08 21.62
N LEU A 44 27.65 -2.01 22.24
CA LEU A 44 28.12 -1.89 23.63
C LEU A 44 29.17 -0.81 23.82
N ALA A 45 30.01 -0.53 22.82
CA ALA A 45 30.98 0.56 22.88
C ALA A 45 30.31 1.94 23.02
N PHE A 46 29.10 2.11 22.48
CA PHE A 46 28.36 3.37 22.50
C PHE A 46 27.55 3.59 23.79
N THR A 47 27.00 2.53 24.39
CA THR A 47 26.30 2.61 25.68
C THR A 47 27.25 2.76 26.88
N GLY A 48 28.57 2.81 26.65
CA GLY A 48 29.59 2.84 27.70
C GLY A 48 29.86 1.45 28.31
N GLY A 49 29.51 0.38 27.60
CA GLY A 49 29.71 -1.02 28.02
C GLY A 49 28.51 -1.64 28.76
N TYR A 50 27.43 -0.89 28.98
CA TYR A 50 26.25 -1.37 29.70
C TYR A 50 25.24 -2.04 28.75
N SER A 51 24.75 -3.21 29.12
CA SER A 51 23.78 -4.03 28.36
C SER A 51 22.60 -4.46 29.22
N LEU A 52 21.62 -5.10 28.60
CA LEU A 52 20.55 -5.83 29.31
C LEU A 52 21.10 -7.01 30.14
N ASP A 53 22.32 -7.48 29.87
CA ASP A 53 22.95 -8.52 30.67
C ASP A 53 23.37 -8.00 32.06
N LEU A 54 22.82 -8.62 33.09
CA LEU A 54 23.08 -8.33 34.50
C LEU A 54 24.55 -8.56 34.87
N ALA A 55 25.19 -9.58 34.31
CA ALA A 55 26.57 -9.93 34.66
C ALA A 55 27.58 -8.88 34.19
N SER A 56 27.37 -8.33 32.99
CA SER A 56 28.25 -7.30 32.43
C SER A 56 28.02 -5.93 33.08
N THR A 57 26.78 -5.60 33.43
CA THR A 57 26.42 -4.35 34.11
C THR A 57 27.02 -4.28 35.51
N ILE A 58 26.96 -5.37 36.29
CA ILE A 58 27.58 -5.43 37.61
C ILE A 58 29.11 -5.35 37.53
N LYS A 59 29.75 -6.08 36.59
CA LYS A 59 31.22 -5.97 36.40
C LYS A 59 31.67 -4.54 36.10
N ASN A 60 30.88 -3.78 35.35
CA ASN A 60 31.19 -2.39 35.05
C ASN A 60 30.90 -1.47 36.25
N LEU A 61 29.82 -1.73 37.00
CA LEU A 61 29.53 -1.04 38.25
C LEU A 61 30.62 -1.28 39.31
N ASP A 62 31.15 -2.50 39.43
CA ASP A 62 32.25 -2.82 40.35
C ASP A 62 33.55 -2.10 39.95
N LYS A 63 33.87 -2.03 38.65
CA LYS A 63 35.00 -1.22 38.15
C LYS A 63 34.83 0.27 38.46
N LEU A 64 33.59 0.77 38.44
CA LEU A 64 33.31 2.16 38.83
C LEU A 64 33.36 2.36 40.35
N ALA A 65 32.90 1.38 41.12
CA ALA A 65 32.94 1.40 42.59
C ALA A 65 34.38 1.43 43.13
N GLN A 66 35.33 0.83 42.41
CA GLN A 66 36.77 0.96 42.70
C GLN A 66 37.29 2.41 42.59
N LYS A 67 36.61 3.27 41.83
CA LYS A 67 36.99 4.68 41.62
C LYS A 67 36.16 5.67 42.44
N LYS A 68 34.95 5.28 42.87
CA LYS A 68 34.04 6.08 43.70
C LYS A 68 33.34 5.15 44.69
N SER A 69 33.46 5.41 46.00
CA SER A 69 32.97 4.48 47.04
C SER A 69 31.45 4.38 47.21
N ASN A 70 30.65 5.14 46.43
CA ASN A 70 29.19 5.22 46.63
C ASN A 70 28.40 5.27 45.30
N VAL A 71 28.72 4.39 44.36
CA VAL A 71 28.14 4.42 43.00
C VAL A 71 26.71 3.89 42.97
N TYR A 72 26.35 2.87 43.77
CA TYR A 72 24.99 2.32 43.82
C TYR A 72 24.70 1.60 45.16
N PRO A 73 23.41 1.43 45.53
CA PRO A 73 23.03 0.90 46.85
C PRO A 73 23.62 -0.50 47.13
N PRO A 74 24.30 -0.72 48.28
CA PRO A 74 24.91 -2.00 48.64
C PRO A 74 23.91 -3.17 48.65
N GLN A 75 22.68 -2.93 49.07
CA GLN A 75 21.61 -3.93 49.15
C GLN A 75 21.24 -4.49 47.77
N ILE A 76 21.21 -3.62 46.76
CA ILE A 76 20.91 -4.01 45.37
C ILE A 76 22.06 -4.81 44.77
N ARG A 77 23.30 -4.52 45.18
CA ARG A 77 24.49 -5.30 44.79
C ARG A 77 24.44 -6.73 45.30
N GLU A 78 24.11 -6.90 46.58
CA GLU A 78 24.03 -8.22 47.21
C GLU A 78 22.94 -9.08 46.54
N TRP A 79 21.76 -8.50 46.34
CA TRP A 79 20.66 -9.17 45.64
C TRP A 79 21.02 -9.57 44.21
N ALA A 80 21.66 -8.65 43.47
CA ALA A 80 22.09 -8.94 42.12
C ALA A 80 23.22 -9.99 42.06
N GLY A 81 24.06 -10.07 43.11
CA GLY A 81 25.04 -11.15 43.30
C GLY A 81 24.38 -12.51 43.51
N ILE A 82 23.39 -12.60 44.41
CA ILE A 82 22.62 -13.84 44.68
C ILE A 82 21.97 -14.36 43.38
N ILE A 83 21.32 -13.48 42.62
CA ILE A 83 20.65 -13.84 41.35
C ILE A 83 21.66 -14.34 40.30
N LEU A 84 22.88 -13.80 40.29
CA LEU A 84 23.96 -14.27 39.41
C LEU A 84 24.53 -15.62 39.86
N GLU A 85 24.65 -15.88 41.16
CA GLU A 85 25.07 -17.19 41.70
C GLU A 85 24.05 -18.30 41.39
N GLU A 86 22.75 -17.96 41.38
CA GLU A 86 21.66 -18.85 40.95
C GLU A 86 21.58 -19.05 39.42
N GLY A 87 22.42 -18.33 38.65
CA GLY A 87 22.56 -18.45 37.21
C GLY A 87 21.57 -17.62 36.37
N ASN A 88 20.91 -16.61 36.96
CA ASN A 88 19.96 -15.69 36.31
C ASN A 88 19.00 -16.37 35.32
N LYS A 89 18.30 -17.43 35.77
CA LYS A 89 17.41 -18.25 34.92
C LYS A 89 16.25 -17.45 34.31
N ALA A 90 15.84 -16.36 34.97
CA ALA A 90 14.74 -15.49 34.57
C ALA A 90 15.16 -14.33 33.64
N LYS A 91 16.45 -14.20 33.29
CA LYS A 91 17.00 -13.10 32.48
C LYS A 91 16.66 -11.72 33.05
N GLU A 92 16.72 -11.60 34.37
CA GLU A 92 16.41 -10.36 35.08
C GLU A 92 17.47 -9.31 34.80
N THR A 93 17.02 -8.07 34.59
CA THR A 93 17.87 -6.90 34.38
C THR A 93 18.06 -6.15 35.69
N LEU A 94 19.01 -5.19 35.72
CA LEU A 94 19.26 -4.39 36.93
C LEU A 94 18.03 -3.57 37.37
N ILE A 95 17.19 -3.13 36.42
CA ILE A 95 15.97 -2.39 36.75
C ILE A 95 14.90 -3.29 37.37
N ASP A 96 14.82 -4.57 36.97
CA ASP A 96 13.88 -5.52 37.56
C ASP A 96 14.22 -5.79 39.03
N ILE A 97 15.50 -5.93 39.34
CA ILE A 97 15.99 -6.12 40.72
C ILE A 97 15.71 -4.87 41.55
N HIS A 98 15.94 -3.68 40.98
CA HIS A 98 15.63 -2.41 41.63
C HIS A 98 14.13 -2.28 41.96
N LYS A 99 13.26 -2.60 40.99
CA LYS A 99 11.80 -2.57 41.16
C LYS A 99 11.33 -3.56 42.22
N LYS A 100 11.84 -4.80 42.22
CA LYS A 100 11.48 -5.82 43.22
C LYS A 100 11.87 -5.42 44.64
N PHE A 101 13.04 -4.80 44.81
CA PHE A 101 13.49 -4.36 46.13
C PHE A 101 12.57 -3.26 46.71
N TYR A 102 12.17 -2.31 45.87
CA TYR A 102 11.30 -1.20 46.26
C TYR A 102 9.80 -1.47 46.06
N GLU A 103 9.41 -2.68 45.68
CA GLU A 103 8.00 -3.03 45.42
C GLU A 103 7.12 -2.78 46.66
N SER A 104 7.67 -3.05 47.85
CA SER A 104 6.99 -2.82 49.13
C SER A 104 6.68 -1.35 49.45
N LEU A 105 7.21 -0.39 48.68
CA LEU A 105 6.80 1.03 48.73
C LEU A 105 5.43 1.26 48.10
N LYS A 106 5.01 0.43 47.13
CA LYS A 106 3.70 0.56 46.48
C LYS A 106 2.56 0.33 47.47
N ASP A 107 2.76 -0.57 48.41
CA ASP A 107 1.79 -0.95 49.45
C ASP A 107 1.76 0.00 50.66
N CYS A 108 2.61 1.04 50.69
CA CYS A 108 2.61 2.04 51.75
C CYS A 108 1.58 3.13 51.46
N PHE A 109 0.69 3.42 52.40
CA PHE A 109 -0.35 4.45 52.28
C PHE A 109 0.04 5.75 52.98
N THR A 110 1.03 5.70 53.88
CA THR A 110 1.52 6.88 54.59
C THR A 110 3.04 7.04 54.46
N LEU A 111 3.51 8.30 54.52
CA LEU A 111 4.94 8.62 54.49
C LEU A 111 5.69 8.04 55.71
N GLU A 112 5.00 7.84 56.84
CA GLU A 112 5.59 7.24 58.06
C GLU A 112 5.86 5.74 57.91
N GLU A 113 5.00 5.00 57.19
CA GLU A 113 5.22 3.58 56.86
C GLU A 113 6.42 3.41 55.93
N ALA A 114 6.54 4.27 54.92
CA ALA A 114 7.68 4.27 54.00
C ALA A 114 9.00 4.55 54.74
N LYS A 115 9.00 5.50 55.68
CA LYS A 115 10.16 5.83 56.53
C LYS A 115 10.57 4.71 57.48
N LYS A 116 9.62 3.92 57.98
CA LYS A 116 9.90 2.77 58.86
C LYS A 116 10.52 1.60 58.09
N LYS A 117 10.09 1.36 56.85
CA LYS A 117 10.61 0.27 56.01
C LYS A 117 11.97 0.59 55.38
N PHE A 118 12.20 1.85 55.01
CA PHE A 118 13.41 2.28 54.30
C PHE A 118 14.09 3.45 55.02
N PRO A 119 15.19 3.21 55.75
CA PRO A 119 15.91 4.23 56.51
C PRO A 119 16.44 5.39 55.64
N GLU A 120 16.60 5.18 54.34
CA GLU A 120 17.09 6.18 53.38
C GLU A 120 16.08 7.31 53.08
N PHE A 121 14.80 7.13 53.42
CA PHE A 121 13.76 8.15 53.25
C PHE A 121 13.44 8.94 54.53
N LYS A 122 14.23 8.77 55.60
CA LYS A 122 13.99 9.38 56.92
C LYS A 122 13.80 10.90 56.85
N ASP A 123 14.57 11.56 55.98
CA ASP A 123 14.62 13.02 55.88
C ASP A 123 13.62 13.62 54.87
N VAL A 124 12.74 12.81 54.26
CA VAL A 124 11.72 13.27 53.30
C VAL A 124 10.62 14.07 54.00
N ILE A 125 10.26 15.22 53.43
CA ILE A 125 9.28 16.15 54.00
C ILE A 125 7.94 15.99 53.26
N PRO A 126 6.79 15.97 53.96
CA PRO A 126 5.48 15.93 53.31
C PRO A 126 5.21 17.22 52.51
N SER A 127 4.39 17.10 51.46
CA SER A 127 4.13 18.21 50.54
C SER A 127 3.41 19.39 51.21
N SER A 128 2.63 19.12 52.25
CA SER A 128 1.95 20.12 53.09
C SER A 128 2.89 21.02 53.90
N GLY A 129 4.16 20.65 54.05
CA GLY A 129 5.14 21.39 54.86
C GLY A 129 5.97 22.43 54.10
N VAL A 130 5.76 22.62 52.80
CA VAL A 130 6.68 23.37 51.93
C VAL A 130 6.02 24.63 51.35
N LYS A 131 6.77 25.75 51.30
CA LYS A 131 6.33 26.97 50.59
C LYS A 131 6.58 26.84 49.07
N PHE A 132 5.53 27.00 48.29
CA PHE A 132 5.56 26.90 46.82
C PHE A 132 5.72 28.28 46.15
N GLN A 133 6.11 28.30 44.88
CA GLN A 133 6.09 29.50 44.03
C GLN A 133 4.94 29.39 43.03
N ASP A 134 4.24 30.48 42.76
CA ASP A 134 3.10 30.52 41.83
C ASP A 134 3.52 30.03 40.43
N GLY A 135 2.76 29.07 39.89
CA GLY A 135 3.04 28.44 38.58
C GLY A 135 4.06 27.29 38.59
N SER A 136 4.61 26.93 39.76
CA SER A 136 5.52 25.79 39.91
C SER A 136 4.80 24.43 39.92
N PHE A 137 5.54 23.33 39.75
CA PHE A 137 4.98 21.97 39.82
C PHE A 137 4.27 21.67 41.15
N LEU A 138 4.80 22.19 42.26
CA LEU A 138 4.20 22.02 43.59
C LEU A 138 2.89 22.83 43.74
N ASP A 139 2.79 23.98 43.07
CA ASP A 139 1.57 24.80 43.02
C ASP A 139 0.47 24.14 42.17
N ASP A 140 0.82 23.55 41.03
CA ASP A 140 -0.13 22.79 40.23
C ASP A 140 -0.62 21.52 40.95
N ALA A 141 0.27 20.86 41.68
CA ALA A 141 -0.07 19.68 42.48
C ALA A 141 -1.03 20.04 43.63
N ALA A 142 -0.75 21.12 44.36
CA ALA A 142 -1.60 21.60 45.45
C ALA A 142 -3.00 22.06 44.97
N ASN A 143 -3.08 22.59 43.74
CA ASN A 143 -4.32 23.04 43.12
C ASN A 143 -5.05 21.96 42.30
N GLY A 144 -4.57 20.71 42.28
CA GLY A 144 -5.20 19.60 41.54
C GLY A 144 -5.18 19.76 40.01
N ARG A 145 -4.23 20.54 39.45
CA ARG A 145 -4.12 20.79 38.01
C ARG A 145 -3.33 19.73 37.25
N LEU A 146 -2.79 18.73 37.96
CA LEU A 146 -2.03 17.63 37.38
C LEU A 146 -2.96 16.42 37.17
N GLU A 147 -3.21 16.05 35.91
CA GLU A 147 -4.13 14.96 35.54
C GLU A 147 -3.69 13.57 36.05
N TYR A 148 -2.40 13.37 36.28
CA TYR A 148 -1.80 12.05 36.57
C TYR A 148 -1.45 11.83 38.05
N PHE A 149 -1.73 12.79 38.92
CA PHE A 149 -1.39 12.72 40.36
C PHE A 149 -2.69 12.75 41.18
N ASP A 150 -2.81 11.85 42.16
CA ASP A 150 -4.00 11.80 43.01
C ASP A 150 -3.92 12.90 44.08
N THR A 151 -5.05 13.56 44.34
CA THR A 151 -5.18 14.60 45.36
C THR A 151 -5.32 14.04 46.77
N GLU A 152 -5.71 12.77 46.93
CA GLU A 152 -5.92 12.15 48.24
C GLU A 152 -4.64 11.62 48.90
N GLU A 153 -3.59 11.37 48.12
CA GLU A 153 -2.30 10.87 48.60
C GLU A 153 -1.22 11.97 48.55
N ASP A 154 -0.31 11.98 49.52
CA ASP A 154 0.78 12.96 49.58
C ASP A 154 1.67 12.86 48.32
N LEU A 155 1.84 13.97 47.61
CA LEU A 155 2.70 14.10 46.43
C LEU A 155 4.11 13.55 46.68
N SER A 156 4.63 13.69 47.90
CA SER A 156 5.95 13.20 48.27
C SER A 156 6.03 11.67 48.22
N LEU A 157 4.95 10.98 48.64
CA LEU A 157 4.83 9.53 48.60
C LEU A 157 4.62 9.03 47.17
N GLN A 158 3.80 9.73 46.38
CA GLN A 158 3.63 9.41 44.95
C GLN A 158 4.93 9.57 44.16
N LEU A 159 5.71 10.63 44.43
CA LEU A 159 7.02 10.82 43.80
C LEU A 159 8.03 9.75 44.23
N LEU A 160 7.99 9.27 45.48
CA LEU A 160 8.81 8.13 45.91
C LEU A 160 8.41 6.83 45.19
N LYS A 161 7.11 6.56 45.05
CA LYS A 161 6.60 5.39 44.31
C LYS A 161 7.02 5.44 42.84
N LEU A 162 6.88 6.58 42.17
CA LEU A 162 7.24 6.72 40.75
C LEU A 162 8.76 6.71 40.52
N TYR A 163 9.54 7.38 41.36
CA TYR A 163 10.99 7.53 41.15
C TYR A 163 11.78 6.29 41.62
N TRP A 164 11.48 5.74 42.81
CA TRP A 164 12.24 4.62 43.39
C TRP A 164 11.55 3.26 43.16
N ALA A 165 10.22 3.16 43.31
CA ALA A 165 9.54 1.85 43.13
C ALA A 165 9.36 1.47 41.65
N GLU A 166 9.05 2.44 40.78
CA GLU A 166 8.95 2.24 39.33
C GLU A 166 10.27 2.54 38.59
N GLY A 167 11.24 3.21 39.23
CA GLY A 167 12.53 3.52 38.63
C GLY A 167 12.48 4.59 37.53
N PHE A 168 11.47 5.47 37.51
CA PHE A 168 11.36 6.51 36.48
C PHE A 168 12.50 7.52 36.56
N SER A 169 13.05 7.92 35.42
CA SER A 169 14.04 9.01 35.40
C SER A 169 13.35 10.37 35.55
N ILE A 170 14.11 11.38 36.01
CA ILE A 170 13.63 12.77 36.10
C ILE A 170 13.04 13.27 34.77
N ASN A 171 13.63 12.84 33.64
CA ASN A 171 13.14 13.19 32.30
C ASN A 171 11.80 12.53 31.95
N ASP A 172 11.55 11.34 32.48
CA ASP A 172 10.30 10.64 32.24
C ASP A 172 9.20 11.25 33.10
N LEU A 173 9.51 11.55 34.38
CA LEU A 173 8.63 12.33 35.27
C LEU A 173 8.25 13.68 34.65
N ARG A 174 9.19 14.37 33.99
CA ARG A 174 8.96 15.67 33.34
C ARG A 174 7.84 15.64 32.27
N ARG A 175 7.57 14.47 31.68
CA ARG A 175 6.45 14.29 30.75
C ARG A 175 5.10 14.35 31.47
N TYR A 176 5.04 13.82 32.69
CA TYR A 176 3.85 13.82 33.55
C TYR A 176 3.62 15.18 34.24
N SER A 177 4.62 16.06 34.27
CA SER A 177 4.50 17.44 34.80
C SER A 177 4.20 18.51 33.75
N GLY A 178 3.86 18.13 32.51
CA GLY A 178 3.64 19.10 31.43
C GLY A 178 4.91 19.91 31.06
N GLY A 179 6.11 19.36 31.30
CA GLY A 179 7.37 20.02 30.99
C GLY A 179 7.97 20.88 32.10
N LYS A 180 7.30 21.02 33.26
CA LYS A 180 7.75 21.79 34.43
C LYS A 180 8.88 21.09 35.19
N ASP A 181 9.71 21.87 35.90
CA ASP A 181 10.94 21.38 36.55
C ASP A 181 10.67 20.60 37.84
N ILE A 182 10.76 19.27 37.75
CA ILE A 182 10.57 18.32 38.86
C ILE A 182 11.81 18.24 39.75
N SER A 183 12.99 18.54 39.21
CA SER A 183 14.25 18.47 39.94
C SER A 183 14.25 19.43 41.14
N TYR A 184 13.63 20.61 40.95
CA TYR A 184 13.44 21.59 42.02
C TYR A 184 12.45 21.11 43.09
N ALA A 185 11.36 20.44 42.68
CA ALA A 185 10.37 19.88 43.60
C ALA A 185 10.97 18.76 44.48
N MET A 186 11.74 17.84 43.88
CA MET A 186 12.41 16.75 44.62
C MET A 186 13.42 17.29 45.65
N LYS A 187 14.18 18.33 45.30
CA LYS A 187 15.11 18.99 46.24
C LYS A 187 14.38 19.64 47.41
N LYS A 188 13.23 20.27 47.17
CA LYS A 188 12.42 20.92 48.22
C LYS A 188 11.76 19.93 49.17
N LEU A 189 11.32 18.78 48.66
CA LEU A 189 10.74 17.68 49.46
C LEU A 189 11.82 16.81 50.11
N ASN A 190 13.09 17.12 49.87
CA ASN A 190 14.25 16.38 50.35
C ASN A 190 14.22 14.88 49.97
N ILE A 191 13.71 14.59 48.77
CA ILE A 191 13.69 13.23 48.22
C ILE A 191 15.11 12.86 47.76
N PRO A 192 15.71 11.76 48.26
CA PRO A 192 17.04 11.36 47.84
C PRO A 192 17.05 11.03 46.35
N LEU A 193 17.99 11.61 45.62
CA LEU A 193 18.23 11.34 44.21
C LEU A 193 19.23 10.21 44.07
N ALA A 194 18.94 9.27 43.17
CA ALA A 194 19.90 8.23 42.81
C ALA A 194 21.18 8.86 42.23
N GLU A 195 22.33 8.22 42.45
CA GLU A 195 23.60 8.69 41.88
C GLU A 195 23.47 8.78 40.33
N PRO A 196 23.93 9.88 39.69
CA PRO A 196 23.64 10.12 38.27
C PRO A 196 24.09 9.02 37.31
N THR A 197 25.20 8.34 37.61
CA THR A 197 25.69 7.20 36.83
C THR A 197 24.85 5.96 37.06
N TYR A 198 24.42 5.68 38.30
CA TYR A 198 23.49 4.59 38.59
C TYR A 198 22.13 4.79 37.92
N GLY A 199 21.55 5.99 37.99
CA GLY A 199 20.30 6.33 37.31
C GLY A 199 20.38 6.17 35.78
N LYS A 200 21.54 6.50 35.18
CA LYS A 200 21.79 6.28 33.75
C LYS A 200 21.85 4.79 33.41
N ILE A 201 22.49 3.98 34.25
CA ILE A 201 22.63 2.53 34.05
C ILE A 201 21.28 1.83 34.24
N LEU A 202 20.48 2.23 35.24
CA LEU A 202 19.10 1.76 35.41
C LEU A 202 18.28 2.00 34.14
N LYS A 203 18.36 3.21 33.57
CA LYS A 203 17.64 3.56 32.34
C LYS A 203 18.07 2.72 31.13
N LEU A 204 19.35 2.38 31.02
CA LEU A 204 19.88 1.53 29.94
C LEU A 204 19.59 0.04 30.16
N SER A 205 19.27 -0.35 31.39
CA SER A 205 18.87 -1.71 31.75
C SER A 205 17.40 -2.00 31.44
N ASP A 206 16.60 -0.97 31.16
CA ASP A 206 15.21 -1.10 30.71
C ASP A 206 15.13 -1.56 29.24
N PRO A 207 14.54 -2.74 28.96
CA PRO A 207 14.35 -3.26 27.61
C PRO A 207 13.59 -2.30 26.68
N GLU A 208 12.52 -1.65 27.16
CA GLU A 208 11.66 -0.80 26.32
C GLU A 208 12.39 0.48 25.91
N TYR A 209 13.13 1.07 26.85
CA TYR A 209 13.96 2.23 26.58
C TYR A 209 15.06 1.91 25.54
N ASN A 210 15.70 0.75 25.69
CA ASN A 210 16.77 0.30 24.81
C ASN A 210 16.28 0.07 23.37
N GLU A 211 15.10 -0.55 23.20
CA GLU A 211 14.47 -0.70 21.89
C GLU A 211 14.17 0.66 21.24
N ARG A 212 13.58 1.60 21.99
CA ARG A 212 13.26 2.93 21.47
C ARG A 212 14.52 3.67 21.05
N LEU A 213 15.57 3.63 21.87
CA LEU A 213 16.86 4.25 21.58
C LEU A 213 17.49 3.62 20.32
N THR A 214 17.44 2.29 20.19
CA THR A 214 17.95 1.57 19.02
C THR A 214 17.21 2.00 17.75
N ARG A 215 15.88 2.10 17.80
CA ARG A 215 15.05 2.55 16.66
C ARG A 215 15.34 3.99 16.25
N GLU A 216 15.52 4.90 17.21
CA GLU A 216 15.85 6.29 16.90
C GLU A 216 17.25 6.41 16.26
N MET A 217 18.22 5.64 16.76
CA MET A 217 19.59 5.65 16.24
C MET A 217 19.69 5.01 14.87
N THR A 218 18.96 3.92 14.61
CA THR A 218 18.91 3.29 13.28
C THR A 218 18.28 4.23 12.27
N ALA A 219 17.20 4.94 12.63
CA ALA A 219 16.58 5.96 11.78
C ALA A 219 17.57 7.10 11.44
N LYS A 220 18.22 7.71 12.44
CA LYS A 220 19.20 8.79 12.22
C LYS A 220 20.39 8.34 11.37
N ARG A 221 20.82 7.08 11.50
CA ARG A 221 21.90 6.53 10.67
C ARG A 221 21.45 6.28 9.24
N MET A 222 20.24 5.75 9.02
CA MET A 222 19.68 5.60 7.67
C MET A 222 19.57 6.96 6.99
N GLU A 223 19.11 7.99 7.70
CA GLU A 223 19.06 9.37 7.20
C GLU A 223 20.45 9.93 6.87
N ALA A 224 21.46 9.65 7.71
CA ALA A 224 22.83 10.08 7.44
C ALA A 224 23.47 9.34 6.25
N LEU A 225 23.14 8.06 6.05
CA LEU A 225 23.59 7.27 4.90
C LEU A 225 22.87 7.69 3.62
N ASP A 226 21.57 7.96 3.67
CA ASP A 226 20.81 8.54 2.57
C ASP A 226 21.39 9.91 2.18
N ARG A 227 21.78 10.73 3.15
CA ARG A 227 22.45 12.01 2.90
C ARG A 227 23.79 11.83 2.19
N LYS A 228 24.62 10.88 2.65
CA LYS A 228 25.91 10.56 1.99
C LYS A 228 25.72 9.95 0.60
N ALA A 229 24.69 9.15 0.39
CA ALA A 229 24.36 8.58 -0.92
C ALA A 229 23.92 9.67 -1.91
N GLN A 230 23.10 10.63 -1.45
CA GLN A 230 22.68 11.79 -2.25
C GLN A 230 23.86 12.74 -2.57
N GLU A 231 24.75 12.98 -1.59
CA GLU A 231 25.98 13.75 -1.80
C GLU A 231 26.91 13.08 -2.85
N ALA A 232 26.96 11.74 -2.90
CA ALA A 232 27.77 11.01 -3.86
C ALA A 232 27.21 10.97 -5.29
N THR A 233 25.88 11.10 -5.46
CA THR A 233 25.23 11.11 -6.79
C THR A 233 25.09 12.50 -7.40
N GLY A 234 25.49 13.57 -6.69
CA GLY A 234 25.44 14.95 -7.18
C GLY A 234 24.03 15.54 -7.25
N GLU A 235 23.02 14.87 -6.67
CA GLU A 235 21.65 15.39 -6.57
C GLU A 235 21.52 16.32 -5.34
N PRO A 236 20.76 17.43 -5.45
CA PRO A 236 20.55 18.33 -4.32
C PRO A 236 19.86 17.60 -3.16
N VAL A 237 20.47 17.65 -1.97
CA VAL A 237 20.05 16.95 -0.75
C VAL A 237 18.58 17.25 -0.44
N TYR A 238 17.72 16.24 -0.56
CA TYR A 238 16.30 16.36 -0.27
C TYR A 238 16.06 16.15 1.22
N ILE A 239 15.97 17.26 1.96
CA ILE A 239 15.51 17.25 3.34
C ILE A 239 14.00 16.99 3.31
N LYS A 240 13.59 15.77 3.72
CA LYS A 240 12.18 15.45 3.94
C LYS A 240 11.62 16.40 5.00
N ARG A 241 10.97 17.47 4.56
CA ARG A 241 10.14 18.29 5.44
C ARG A 241 9.03 17.38 5.95
N GLY A 242 8.85 17.34 7.27
CA GLY A 242 7.67 16.72 7.87
C GLY A 242 6.38 17.30 7.28
N PRO A 243 5.21 16.71 7.54
CA PRO A 243 3.95 17.21 7.00
C PRO A 243 3.82 18.70 7.32
N LEU A 244 3.87 19.55 6.30
CA LEU A 244 3.75 20.99 6.45
C LEU A 244 2.45 21.29 7.21
N SER A 245 2.52 22.13 8.24
CA SER A 245 1.32 22.68 8.89
C SER A 245 0.46 23.40 7.84
N GLU A 246 -0.85 23.49 8.08
CA GLU A 246 -1.76 24.14 7.14
C GLU A 246 -1.38 25.61 6.90
N GLU A 247 -0.93 26.31 7.94
CA GLU A 247 -0.45 27.70 7.87
C GLU A 247 0.76 27.82 6.95
N HIS A 248 1.72 26.90 7.05
CA HIS A 248 2.91 26.91 6.22
C HIS A 248 2.57 26.61 4.74
N ARG A 249 1.57 25.75 4.47
CA ARG A 249 1.07 25.54 3.10
C ARG A 249 0.40 26.79 2.55
N ARG A 250 -0.39 27.49 3.36
CA ARG A 250 -1.02 28.77 2.98
C ARG A 250 0.03 29.83 2.64
N HIS A 251 1.02 30.02 3.50
CA HIS A 251 2.09 30.99 3.28
C HIS A 251 2.90 30.69 2.00
N ILE A 252 3.21 29.42 1.73
CA ILE A 252 3.85 29.03 0.46
C ILE A 252 2.94 29.33 -0.72
N SER A 253 1.65 29.01 -0.63
CA SER A 253 0.71 29.28 -1.72
C SER A 253 0.55 30.78 -2.01
N GLU A 254 0.55 31.62 -0.97
CA GLU A 254 0.51 33.08 -1.10
C GLU A 254 1.79 33.62 -1.74
N GLY A 255 2.96 33.12 -1.33
CA GLY A 255 4.23 33.46 -1.95
C GLY A 255 4.30 33.06 -3.43
N LEU A 256 3.77 31.89 -3.77
CA LEU A 256 3.69 31.42 -5.16
C LEU A 256 2.76 32.29 -6.00
N ASN A 257 1.59 32.64 -5.47
CA ASN A 257 0.63 33.53 -6.14
C ASN A 257 1.26 34.90 -6.43
N ARG A 258 1.91 35.52 -5.42
CA ARG A 258 2.64 36.79 -5.60
C ARG A 258 3.76 36.69 -6.63
N TYR A 259 4.50 35.59 -6.63
CA TYR A 259 5.56 35.36 -7.62
C TYR A 259 5.00 35.32 -9.04
N TYR A 260 3.89 34.62 -9.28
CA TYR A 260 3.26 34.55 -10.60
C TYR A 260 2.54 35.84 -11.01
N GLU A 261 2.00 36.61 -10.06
CA GLU A 261 1.47 37.96 -10.32
C GLU A 261 2.57 38.90 -10.80
N ASN A 262 3.75 38.84 -10.16
CA ASN A 262 4.88 39.70 -10.49
C ASN A 262 5.68 39.21 -11.72
N ASN A 263 5.59 37.92 -12.06
CA ASN A 263 6.35 37.30 -13.16
C ASN A 263 5.40 36.53 -14.09
N PRO A 264 4.60 37.22 -14.93
CA PRO A 264 3.66 36.56 -15.84
C PRO A 264 4.35 35.64 -16.86
N GLU A 265 5.61 35.94 -17.23
CA GLU A 265 6.43 35.10 -18.11
C GLU A 265 6.76 33.73 -17.48
N ALA A 266 6.86 33.64 -16.15
CA ALA A 266 7.11 32.37 -15.46
C ALA A 266 5.93 31.39 -15.63
N ILE A 267 4.70 31.89 -15.79
CA ILE A 267 3.52 31.08 -16.09
C ILE A 267 3.64 30.45 -17.48
N TYR A 268 4.14 31.21 -18.44
CA TYR A 268 4.35 30.75 -19.82
C TYR A 268 5.43 29.66 -19.85
N ASN A 269 6.58 29.90 -19.21
CA ASN A 269 7.67 28.92 -19.11
C ASN A 269 7.25 27.63 -18.41
N LEU A 270 6.39 27.71 -17.39
CA LEU A 270 5.83 26.54 -16.71
C LEU A 270 4.94 25.72 -17.65
N SER A 271 4.09 26.40 -18.44
CA SER A 271 3.23 25.76 -19.43
C SER A 271 4.05 25.06 -20.51
N GLU A 272 5.10 25.70 -21.03
CA GLU A 272 5.98 25.09 -22.04
C GLU A 272 6.70 23.85 -21.50
N ARG A 273 7.27 23.94 -20.29
CA ARG A 273 7.89 22.78 -19.62
C ARG A 273 6.91 21.63 -19.42
N GLN A 274 5.67 21.94 -19.08
CA GLN A 274 4.62 20.93 -18.91
C GLN A 274 4.25 20.25 -20.24
N CYS A 275 4.11 21.03 -21.32
CA CYS A 275 3.89 20.48 -22.66
C CYS A 275 5.06 19.59 -23.09
N GLN A 276 6.29 20.09 -22.95
CA GLN A 276 7.50 19.35 -23.31
C GLN A 276 7.62 18.03 -22.52
N PHE A 277 7.34 18.06 -21.23
CA PHE A 277 7.31 16.85 -20.40
C PHE A 277 6.38 15.77 -20.93
N TYR A 278 5.17 16.13 -21.39
CA TYR A 278 4.22 15.16 -21.94
C TYR A 278 4.57 14.70 -23.37
N ILE A 279 5.23 15.56 -24.16
CA ILE A 279 5.79 15.18 -25.46
C ILE A 279 6.90 14.13 -25.26
N ASP A 280 7.81 14.39 -24.33
CA ASP A 280 8.94 13.51 -24.03
C ASP A 280 8.50 12.23 -23.28
N ASN A 281 7.35 12.24 -22.61
CA ASN A 281 6.80 11.11 -21.84
C ASN A 281 5.41 10.68 -22.35
N PRO A 282 5.31 9.97 -23.48
CA PRO A 282 4.03 9.61 -24.10
C PRO A 282 3.16 8.72 -23.21
N GLU A 283 3.75 7.90 -22.33
CA GLU A 283 3.00 7.10 -21.35
C GLU A 283 2.27 7.96 -20.32
N LYS A 284 2.94 9.01 -19.83
CA LYS A 284 2.34 9.95 -18.88
C LYS A 284 1.25 10.80 -19.54
N ALA A 285 1.42 11.13 -20.82
CA ALA A 285 0.38 11.79 -21.61
C ALA A 285 -0.88 10.91 -21.75
N LYS A 286 -0.71 9.60 -22.01
CA LYS A 286 -1.82 8.63 -22.04
C LYS A 286 -2.54 8.53 -20.68
N ILE A 287 -1.79 8.53 -19.58
CA ILE A 287 -2.36 8.51 -18.23
C ILE A 287 -3.19 9.78 -18.00
N LEU A 288 -2.64 10.96 -18.32
CA LEU A 288 -3.37 12.22 -18.18
C LEU A 288 -4.65 12.21 -19.02
N SER A 289 -4.57 11.80 -20.29
CA SER A 289 -5.72 11.66 -21.18
C SER A 289 -6.80 10.78 -20.52
N ARG A 290 -6.45 9.57 -20.06
CA ARG A 290 -7.37 8.66 -19.36
C ARG A 290 -8.00 9.29 -18.12
N VAL A 291 -7.24 10.04 -17.32
CA VAL A 291 -7.77 10.77 -16.16
C VAL A 291 -8.75 11.84 -16.60
N THR A 292 -8.42 12.64 -17.62
CA THR A 292 -9.31 13.70 -18.13
C THR A 292 -10.60 13.13 -18.70
N THR A 293 -10.53 12.06 -19.49
CA THR A 293 -11.72 11.37 -20.00
C THR A 293 -12.60 10.91 -18.85
N LYS A 294 -12.05 10.21 -17.85
CA LYS A 294 -12.81 9.79 -16.66
C LYS A 294 -13.43 10.98 -15.92
N ALA A 295 -12.70 12.08 -15.74
CA ALA A 295 -13.20 13.27 -15.07
C ALA A 295 -14.44 13.87 -15.75
N TRP A 296 -14.48 13.83 -17.09
CA TRP A 296 -15.62 14.28 -17.89
C TRP A 296 -16.83 13.34 -17.86
N TYR A 297 -16.66 12.10 -17.42
CA TYR A 297 -17.73 11.09 -17.31
C TYR A 297 -18.27 10.91 -15.88
N ILE A 298 -17.75 11.66 -14.90
CA ILE A 298 -18.27 11.67 -13.52
C ILE A 298 -19.58 12.46 -13.44
N PHE A 299 -20.49 12.02 -12.57
CA PHE A 299 -21.78 12.66 -12.32
C PHE A 299 -21.63 14.17 -12.07
N GLY A 300 -22.41 14.99 -12.78
CA GLY A 300 -22.36 16.45 -12.71
C GLY A 300 -21.44 17.12 -13.74
N ALA A 301 -20.57 16.38 -14.42
CA ALA A 301 -19.77 16.92 -15.53
C ALA A 301 -20.65 17.36 -16.72
N ASP A 302 -21.81 16.73 -16.93
CA ASP A 302 -22.73 17.09 -18.02
C ASP A 302 -23.30 18.51 -17.88
N ARG A 303 -23.54 18.97 -16.64
CA ARG A 303 -23.94 20.36 -16.38
C ARG A 303 -22.84 21.34 -16.77
N ILE A 304 -21.58 20.98 -16.52
CA ILE A 304 -20.41 21.77 -16.91
C ILE A 304 -20.27 21.78 -18.44
N LYS A 305 -20.40 20.62 -19.09
CA LYS A 305 -20.36 20.50 -20.56
C LYS A 305 -21.44 21.36 -21.23
N SER A 306 -22.67 21.33 -20.72
CA SER A 306 -23.77 22.16 -21.22
C SER A 306 -23.49 23.65 -21.01
N ALA A 307 -23.14 24.06 -19.78
CA ALA A 307 -22.84 25.46 -19.48
C ALA A 307 -21.67 26.00 -20.30
N MET A 308 -20.65 25.17 -20.54
CA MET A 308 -19.51 25.56 -21.36
C MET A 308 -19.87 25.67 -22.84
N SER A 309 -20.67 24.73 -23.37
CA SER A 309 -21.22 24.83 -24.74
C SER A 309 -22.05 26.10 -24.92
N ASP A 310 -22.92 26.43 -23.97
CA ASP A 310 -23.76 27.64 -24.04
C ASP A 310 -22.92 28.92 -23.94
N TYR A 311 -21.88 28.93 -23.10
CA TYR A 311 -20.93 30.04 -23.00
C TYR A 311 -20.12 30.23 -24.30
N MET A 312 -19.71 29.14 -24.95
CA MET A 312 -19.02 29.20 -26.24
C MET A 312 -19.92 29.76 -27.35
N LYS A 313 -21.17 29.29 -27.41
CA LYS A 313 -22.17 29.80 -28.37
C LYS A 313 -22.49 31.28 -28.18
N LYS A 314 -22.63 31.73 -26.92
CA LYS A 314 -22.89 33.15 -26.59
C LYS A 314 -21.75 34.06 -27.02
N ASN A 315 -20.52 33.55 -27.09
CA ASN A 315 -19.34 34.31 -27.47
C ASN A 315 -18.89 34.05 -28.92
N GLY A 316 -19.79 33.56 -29.79
CA GLY A 316 -19.57 33.46 -31.23
C GLY A 316 -18.91 32.16 -31.73
N ILE A 317 -18.61 31.19 -30.85
CA ILE A 317 -18.05 29.89 -31.24
C ILE A 317 -19.17 28.86 -31.35
N HIS A 318 -19.82 28.80 -32.51
CA HIS A 318 -20.93 27.88 -32.78
C HIS A 318 -20.49 26.46 -33.18
N THR A 319 -19.20 26.26 -33.49
CA THR A 319 -18.60 24.97 -33.92
C THR A 319 -18.08 24.10 -32.78
N PHE A 320 -18.22 24.56 -31.52
CA PHE A 320 -17.73 23.82 -30.37
C PHE A 320 -18.54 22.55 -30.12
N ASN A 321 -17.89 21.38 -30.19
CA ASN A 321 -18.48 20.09 -29.88
C ASN A 321 -17.92 19.55 -28.57
N ILE A 322 -18.82 19.06 -27.69
CA ILE A 322 -18.50 18.46 -26.39
C ILE A 322 -17.54 17.27 -26.55
N SER A 323 -17.58 16.53 -27.67
CA SER A 323 -16.66 15.43 -27.95
C SER A 323 -15.19 15.89 -28.07
N LYS A 324 -14.93 17.17 -28.42
CA LYS A 324 -13.55 17.72 -28.42
C LYS A 324 -12.95 17.78 -27.00
N LEU A 325 -13.77 17.75 -25.94
CA LEU A 325 -13.28 17.74 -24.56
C LEU A 325 -12.63 16.43 -24.15
N GLU A 326 -12.89 15.36 -24.92
CA GLU A 326 -12.33 14.03 -24.69
C GLU A 326 -10.90 13.91 -25.24
N ASP A 327 -10.56 14.76 -26.23
CA ASP A 327 -9.24 14.86 -26.87
C ASP A 327 -8.67 16.29 -26.78
N PRO A 328 -7.94 16.64 -25.71
CA PRO A 328 -7.52 18.02 -25.42
C PRO A 328 -6.48 18.62 -26.38
N ILE A 329 -6.09 17.90 -27.43
CA ILE A 329 -4.95 18.25 -28.30
C ILE A 329 -5.38 19.20 -29.45
N LYS A 330 -6.68 19.41 -29.69
CA LYS A 330 -7.19 20.07 -30.91
C LYS A 330 -8.01 21.35 -30.66
N PHE A 331 -7.71 22.13 -29.63
CA PHE A 331 -8.37 23.43 -29.45
C PHE A 331 -7.67 24.54 -30.26
N THR A 332 -8.45 25.41 -30.88
CA THR A 332 -7.90 26.63 -31.48
C THR A 332 -7.44 27.62 -30.40
N LYS A 333 -6.60 28.60 -30.77
CA LYS A 333 -6.17 29.66 -29.83
C LYS A 333 -7.36 30.45 -29.28
N GLU A 334 -8.40 30.64 -30.08
CA GLU A 334 -9.62 31.35 -29.69
C GLU A 334 -10.48 30.52 -28.74
N GLU A 335 -10.71 29.24 -29.04
CA GLU A 335 -11.39 28.29 -28.15
C GLU A 335 -10.68 28.22 -26.79
N SER A 336 -9.35 28.15 -26.79
CA SER A 336 -8.53 28.07 -25.56
C SER A 336 -8.64 29.34 -24.71
N LYS A 337 -8.62 30.53 -25.34
CA LYS A 337 -8.81 31.81 -24.63
C LYS A 337 -10.20 31.88 -23.99
N MET A 338 -11.24 31.45 -24.71
CA MET A 338 -12.60 31.47 -24.21
C MET A 338 -12.83 30.42 -23.12
N MET A 339 -12.19 29.24 -23.20
CA MET A 339 -12.21 28.26 -22.10
C MET A 339 -11.57 28.84 -20.85
N LYS A 340 -10.43 29.53 -20.99
CA LYS A 340 -9.76 30.19 -19.85
C LYS A 340 -10.68 31.22 -19.18
N LYS A 341 -11.41 32.02 -19.97
CA LYS A 341 -12.42 32.96 -19.45
C LYS A 341 -13.59 32.24 -18.77
N PHE A 342 -14.13 31.19 -19.39
CA PHE A 342 -15.21 30.39 -18.80
C PHE A 342 -14.85 29.87 -17.40
N TRP A 343 -13.65 29.32 -17.21
CA TRP A 343 -13.19 28.83 -15.91
C TRP A 343 -12.90 29.93 -14.89
N ALA A 344 -12.60 31.15 -15.35
CA ALA A 344 -12.43 32.32 -14.49
C ALA A 344 -13.78 32.88 -14.02
N ASP A 345 -14.75 32.98 -14.94
CA ASP A 345 -16.08 33.53 -14.67
C ASP A 345 -16.97 32.54 -13.88
N ASN A 346 -16.75 31.23 -14.04
CA ASN A 346 -17.57 30.17 -13.42
C ASN A 346 -16.78 29.38 -12.37
N ASP A 347 -16.57 29.99 -11.20
CA ASP A 347 -15.83 29.36 -10.09
C ASP A 347 -16.49 28.04 -9.61
N TRP A 348 -17.83 27.96 -9.65
CA TRP A 348 -18.55 26.73 -9.33
C TRP A 348 -18.16 25.56 -10.25
N ALA A 349 -18.01 25.82 -11.55
CA ALA A 349 -17.65 24.82 -12.54
C ALA A 349 -16.21 24.37 -12.33
N LYS A 350 -15.30 25.32 -12.09
CA LYS A 350 -13.88 25.05 -11.80
C LYS A 350 -13.72 24.17 -10.55
N LYS A 351 -14.39 24.53 -9.44
CA LYS A 351 -14.37 23.75 -8.19
C LYS A 351 -14.96 22.35 -8.38
N SER A 352 -16.07 22.24 -9.08
CA SER A 352 -16.72 20.94 -9.36
C SER A 352 -15.83 20.04 -10.22
N PHE A 353 -15.28 20.57 -11.32
CA PHE A 353 -14.40 19.80 -12.19
C PHE A 353 -13.08 19.42 -11.52
N SER A 354 -12.52 20.28 -10.66
CA SER A 354 -11.33 19.95 -9.86
C SER A 354 -11.55 18.76 -8.92
N LYS A 355 -12.74 18.67 -8.30
CA LYS A 355 -13.14 17.49 -7.51
C LYS A 355 -13.22 16.24 -8.38
N ASN A 356 -13.84 16.34 -9.56
CA ASN A 356 -13.92 15.24 -10.53
C ASN A 356 -12.52 14.78 -10.97
N MET A 357 -11.61 15.71 -11.23
CA MET A 357 -10.22 15.40 -11.60
C MET A 357 -9.47 14.70 -10.46
N SER A 358 -9.65 15.15 -9.22
CA SER A 358 -9.05 14.53 -8.04
C SER A 358 -9.55 13.10 -7.83
N TYR A 359 -10.85 12.87 -7.99
CA TYR A 359 -11.45 11.53 -7.94
C TYR A 359 -10.94 10.65 -9.09
N ALA A 360 -10.88 11.17 -10.32
CA ALA A 360 -10.38 10.45 -11.48
C ALA A 360 -8.90 10.05 -11.31
N TRP A 361 -8.05 10.95 -10.77
CA TRP A 361 -6.67 10.64 -10.42
C TRP A 361 -6.57 9.51 -9.40
N LYS A 362 -7.37 9.58 -8.33
CA LYS A 362 -7.41 8.51 -7.32
C LYS A 362 -7.79 7.17 -7.96
N LYS A 363 -8.82 7.17 -8.81
CA LYS A 363 -9.30 5.95 -9.48
C LYS A 363 -8.29 5.38 -10.48
N VAL A 364 -7.67 6.22 -11.31
CA VAL A 364 -6.64 5.75 -12.26
C VAL A 364 -5.42 5.21 -11.51
N LYS A 365 -5.03 5.83 -10.39
CA LYS A 365 -3.95 5.32 -9.53
C LYS A 365 -4.30 3.99 -8.87
N GLU A 366 -5.55 3.83 -8.41
CA GLU A 366 -6.06 2.53 -7.94
C GLU A 366 -5.95 1.49 -9.07
N GLU A 367 -6.43 1.82 -10.27
CA GLU A 367 -6.41 0.95 -11.46
C GLU A 367 -4.99 0.61 -11.95
N GLN A 368 -4.02 1.52 -11.81
CA GLN A 368 -2.62 1.27 -12.16
C GLN A 368 -1.96 0.17 -11.33
N ASN A 369 -2.47 -0.07 -10.12
CA ASN A 369 -1.92 -1.10 -9.22
C ASN A 369 -2.69 -2.42 -9.29
N ILE A 370 -3.71 -2.54 -10.15
CA ILE A 370 -4.52 -3.75 -10.23
C ILE A 370 -3.84 -4.77 -11.12
N VAL A 371 -3.53 -5.92 -10.51
CA VAL A 371 -3.09 -7.13 -11.20
C VAL A 371 -4.18 -8.18 -11.05
N TYR A 372 -4.61 -8.75 -12.17
CA TYR A 372 -5.62 -9.80 -12.21
C TYR A 372 -4.97 -11.18 -12.29
N ASN A 373 -5.50 -12.13 -11.51
CA ASN A 373 -5.19 -13.54 -11.61
C ASN A 373 -6.33 -14.23 -12.36
N ILE A 374 -6.05 -14.68 -13.58
CA ILE A 374 -7.04 -15.19 -14.54
C ILE A 374 -6.87 -16.70 -14.68
N ARG A 375 -7.91 -17.47 -14.36
CA ARG A 375 -7.92 -18.91 -14.63
C ARG A 375 -8.04 -19.18 -16.13
N VAL A 376 -7.13 -19.98 -16.69
CA VAL A 376 -7.03 -20.20 -18.14
C VAL A 376 -7.97 -21.28 -18.69
N ALA A 377 -8.42 -22.20 -17.83
CA ALA A 377 -9.21 -23.37 -18.22
C ALA A 377 -10.43 -23.61 -17.29
N PRO A 378 -11.41 -24.43 -17.72
CA PRO A 378 -12.57 -24.81 -16.90
C PRO A 378 -12.16 -25.56 -15.63
N LYS A 379 -12.85 -25.32 -14.51
CA LYS A 379 -12.49 -25.91 -13.21
C LYS A 379 -12.45 -27.44 -13.24
N ASN A 380 -13.49 -28.07 -13.78
CA ASN A 380 -13.59 -29.53 -13.84
C ASN A 380 -12.65 -30.16 -14.87
N TRP A 381 -12.16 -29.38 -15.84
CA TRP A 381 -11.10 -29.83 -16.73
C TRP A 381 -9.76 -29.85 -15.99
N ILE A 382 -9.47 -28.80 -15.21
CA ILE A 382 -8.27 -28.70 -14.38
C ILE A 382 -8.19 -29.83 -13.36
N THR A 383 -9.29 -30.15 -12.67
CA THR A 383 -9.30 -31.26 -11.70
C THR A 383 -8.98 -32.60 -12.35
N LYS A 384 -9.59 -32.92 -13.51
CA LYS A 384 -9.29 -34.13 -14.27
C LYS A 384 -7.84 -34.18 -14.74
N MET A 385 -7.27 -33.04 -15.13
CA MET A 385 -5.90 -32.94 -15.61
C MET A 385 -4.89 -33.12 -14.46
N ILE A 386 -5.18 -32.58 -13.27
CA ILE A 386 -4.39 -32.82 -12.04
C ILE A 386 -4.47 -34.29 -11.63
N GLU A 387 -5.65 -34.91 -11.65
CA GLU A 387 -5.82 -36.34 -11.36
C GLU A 387 -5.04 -37.22 -12.34
N TRP A 388 -5.10 -36.90 -13.63
CA TRP A 388 -4.30 -37.56 -14.66
C TRP A 388 -2.80 -37.35 -14.42
N GLY A 389 -2.36 -36.15 -14.07
CA GLY A 389 -0.96 -35.85 -13.73
C GLY A 389 -0.47 -36.71 -12.57
N ARG A 390 -1.23 -36.80 -11.49
CA ARG A 390 -0.91 -37.65 -10.32
C ARG A 390 -0.75 -39.13 -10.69
N LYS A 391 -1.61 -39.66 -11.57
CA LYS A 391 -1.50 -41.05 -12.05
C LYS A 391 -0.25 -41.31 -12.89
N ASN A 392 0.28 -40.28 -13.55
CA ASN A 392 1.48 -40.37 -14.39
C ASN A 392 2.75 -39.84 -13.69
N GLY A 393 2.71 -39.59 -12.37
CA GLY A 393 3.86 -39.08 -11.61
C GLY A 393 4.23 -37.62 -11.88
N ILE A 394 3.30 -36.81 -12.37
CA ILE A 394 3.49 -35.39 -12.68
C ILE A 394 2.81 -34.55 -11.57
N GLU A 395 3.58 -33.67 -10.93
CA GLU A 395 3.05 -32.73 -9.94
C GLU A 395 2.47 -31.47 -10.61
N LEU A 396 1.14 -31.41 -10.72
CA LEU A 396 0.40 -30.24 -11.18
C LEU A 396 -0.45 -29.64 -10.05
N LYS A 397 -0.42 -28.31 -9.92
CA LYS A 397 -1.19 -27.54 -8.94
C LYS A 397 -2.21 -26.65 -9.64
N GLU A 398 -3.29 -26.29 -8.95
CA GLU A 398 -4.30 -25.36 -9.51
C GLU A 398 -3.71 -23.98 -9.87
N GLN A 399 -2.68 -23.54 -9.13
CA GLN A 399 -1.96 -22.29 -9.38
C GLN A 399 -1.27 -22.28 -10.75
N ASP A 400 -0.87 -23.46 -11.27
CA ASP A 400 -0.22 -23.59 -12.56
C ASP A 400 -1.15 -23.24 -13.73
N PHE A 401 -2.47 -23.15 -13.50
CA PHE A 401 -3.50 -22.75 -14.48
C PHE A 401 -3.98 -21.30 -14.28
N THR A 402 -3.26 -20.52 -13.48
CA THR A 402 -3.60 -19.13 -13.20
C THR A 402 -2.59 -18.22 -13.91
N ALA A 403 -3.09 -17.39 -14.84
CA ALA A 403 -2.32 -16.38 -15.53
C ALA A 403 -2.34 -15.06 -14.77
N ARG A 404 -1.18 -14.43 -14.59
CA ARG A 404 -1.09 -13.06 -14.09
C ARG A 404 -1.26 -12.09 -15.26
N PHE A 405 -2.21 -11.18 -15.16
CA PHE A 405 -2.50 -10.16 -16.18
C PHE A 405 -2.49 -8.78 -15.55
N ASP A 406 -1.64 -7.90 -16.07
CA ASP A 406 -1.55 -6.50 -15.66
C ASP A 406 -1.99 -5.60 -16.83
N PRO A 407 -3.21 -5.05 -16.82
CA PRO A 407 -3.73 -4.19 -17.89
C PRO A 407 -2.82 -3.04 -18.32
N ASN A 408 -1.88 -2.62 -17.46
CA ASN A 408 -1.00 -1.49 -17.70
C ASN A 408 0.39 -1.90 -18.20
N ASN A 409 0.71 -3.20 -18.19
CA ASN A 409 1.98 -3.73 -18.68
C ASN A 409 1.81 -4.41 -20.05
N PRO A 410 2.54 -4.01 -21.10
CA PRO A 410 2.48 -4.68 -22.40
C PRO A 410 2.99 -6.13 -22.38
N ASP A 411 3.80 -6.52 -21.38
CA ASP A 411 4.41 -7.86 -21.27
C ASP A 411 3.49 -8.92 -20.63
N ASN A 412 2.19 -8.82 -20.85
CA ASN A 412 1.20 -9.80 -20.41
C ASN A 412 1.23 -11.06 -21.28
N SER A 413 2.28 -11.88 -21.14
CA SER A 413 2.31 -13.20 -21.76
C SER A 413 2.25 -14.30 -20.71
N TYR A 414 1.16 -15.06 -20.72
CA TYR A 414 1.11 -16.32 -19.99
C TYR A 414 1.85 -17.38 -20.81
N LYS A 415 3.05 -17.74 -20.36
CA LYS A 415 3.84 -18.83 -20.94
C LYS A 415 4.21 -19.81 -19.84
N ASN A 416 3.41 -20.86 -19.69
CA ASN A 416 3.83 -22.05 -18.94
C ASN A 416 4.18 -23.16 -19.93
N PRO A 417 5.45 -23.26 -20.38
CA PRO A 417 5.86 -24.22 -21.41
C PRO A 417 5.64 -25.67 -20.97
N ILE A 418 5.74 -25.93 -19.66
CA ILE A 418 5.54 -27.24 -19.05
C ILE A 418 4.06 -27.65 -19.14
N LEU A 419 3.14 -26.73 -18.81
CA LEU A 419 1.70 -26.97 -18.89
C LEU A 419 1.24 -27.29 -20.32
N SER A 420 1.81 -26.61 -21.33
CA SER A 420 1.48 -26.84 -22.74
C SER A 420 1.81 -28.28 -23.17
N LEU A 421 2.95 -28.81 -22.71
CA LEU A 421 3.39 -30.17 -23.01
C LEU A 421 2.44 -31.22 -22.41
N TYR A 422 2.07 -31.06 -21.13
CA TYR A 422 1.17 -31.99 -20.46
C TYR A 422 -0.28 -31.89 -20.91
N THR A 423 -0.72 -30.70 -21.32
CA THR A 423 -2.08 -30.52 -21.86
C THR A 423 -2.28 -31.33 -23.13
N ARG A 424 -1.27 -31.33 -24.01
CA ARG A 424 -1.32 -32.13 -25.22
C ARG A 424 -1.41 -33.62 -24.89
N ALA A 425 -0.51 -34.11 -24.04
CA ALA A 425 -0.51 -35.52 -23.62
C ALA A 425 -1.86 -35.94 -22.99
N PHE A 426 -2.47 -35.08 -22.18
CA PHE A 426 -3.79 -35.33 -21.61
C PHE A 426 -4.90 -35.35 -22.68
N VAL A 427 -4.93 -34.38 -23.60
CA VAL A 427 -5.97 -34.34 -24.65
C VAL A 427 -5.86 -35.54 -25.59
N ASP A 428 -4.65 -36.00 -25.90
CA ASP A 428 -4.43 -37.18 -26.75
C ASP A 428 -4.98 -38.48 -26.11
N THR A 429 -5.15 -38.52 -24.77
CA THR A 429 -5.81 -39.65 -24.10
C THR A 429 -7.34 -39.62 -24.17
N LEU A 430 -7.93 -38.49 -24.56
CA LEU A 430 -9.38 -38.31 -24.63
C LEU A 430 -9.87 -38.39 -26.10
N PRO A 431 -10.77 -39.32 -26.45
CA PRO A 431 -11.30 -39.41 -27.80
C PRO A 431 -12.06 -38.12 -28.16
N GLY A 432 -11.53 -37.35 -29.12
CA GLY A 432 -12.12 -36.06 -29.51
C GLY A 432 -11.95 -34.95 -28.47
N GLY A 433 -10.94 -35.01 -27.59
CA GLY A 433 -10.75 -33.99 -26.55
C GLY A 433 -10.57 -32.56 -27.09
N SER A 434 -9.99 -32.40 -28.29
CA SER A 434 -9.88 -31.10 -28.97
C SER A 434 -11.25 -30.53 -29.34
N THR A 435 -12.09 -31.33 -29.99
CA THR A 435 -13.44 -30.95 -30.41
C THR A 435 -14.36 -30.71 -29.21
N MET A 436 -14.20 -31.47 -28.13
CA MET A 436 -14.89 -31.22 -26.85
C MET A 436 -14.54 -29.82 -26.28
N MET A 437 -13.27 -29.44 -26.30
CA MET A 437 -12.83 -28.11 -25.84
C MET A 437 -13.31 -26.99 -26.76
N ALA A 438 -13.28 -27.19 -28.08
CA ALA A 438 -13.85 -26.26 -29.05
C ALA A 438 -15.34 -26.01 -28.78
N ASN A 439 -16.14 -27.07 -28.64
CA ASN A 439 -17.57 -27.00 -28.32
C ASN A 439 -17.83 -26.31 -26.96
N THR A 440 -16.95 -26.54 -25.98
CA THR A 440 -17.03 -25.90 -24.65
C THR A 440 -16.91 -24.39 -24.76
N TYR A 441 -15.85 -23.87 -25.39
CA TYR A 441 -15.66 -22.42 -25.52
C TYR A 441 -16.71 -21.79 -26.45
N PHE A 442 -17.16 -22.51 -27.48
CA PHE A 442 -18.19 -22.04 -28.40
C PHE A 442 -19.52 -21.84 -27.66
N LEU A 443 -19.94 -22.85 -26.90
CA LEU A 443 -21.15 -22.79 -26.09
C LEU A 443 -21.05 -21.72 -24.99
N ALA A 444 -19.87 -21.55 -24.39
CA ALA A 444 -19.63 -20.48 -23.43
C ALA A 444 -19.86 -19.10 -24.03
N LEU A 445 -19.34 -18.84 -25.25
CA LEU A 445 -19.53 -17.57 -25.97
C LEU A 445 -21.01 -17.32 -26.31
N LEU A 446 -21.75 -18.34 -26.75
CA LEU A 446 -23.19 -18.23 -27.00
C LEU A 446 -23.96 -17.87 -25.72
N ASN A 447 -23.63 -18.51 -24.60
CA ASN A 447 -24.28 -18.25 -23.31
C ASN A 447 -23.94 -16.85 -22.77
N VAL A 448 -22.70 -16.39 -22.96
CA VAL A 448 -22.30 -15.01 -22.66
C VAL A 448 -23.13 -14.03 -23.49
N ASN A 449 -23.26 -14.25 -24.79
CA ASN A 449 -24.05 -13.39 -25.68
C ASN A 449 -25.52 -13.28 -25.24
N ARG A 450 -26.13 -14.42 -24.89
CA ARG A 450 -27.49 -14.47 -24.32
C ARG A 450 -27.58 -13.68 -23.02
N LYS A 451 -26.60 -13.86 -22.12
CA LYS A 451 -26.61 -13.19 -20.82
C LYS A 451 -26.46 -11.67 -20.96
N ILE A 452 -25.54 -11.20 -21.79
CA ILE A 452 -25.38 -9.76 -22.08
C ILE A 452 -26.62 -9.20 -22.77
N SER A 453 -27.30 -9.99 -23.61
CA SER A 453 -28.56 -9.56 -24.24
C SER A 453 -29.73 -9.46 -23.28
N SER A 454 -29.73 -10.26 -22.21
CA SER A 454 -30.72 -10.15 -21.12
C SER A 454 -30.45 -9.03 -20.11
N MET A 455 -29.31 -8.31 -20.22
CA MET A 455 -28.99 -7.22 -19.30
C MET A 455 -29.76 -5.95 -19.64
N ASP A 456 -30.25 -5.28 -18.61
CA ASP A 456 -30.83 -3.94 -18.75
C ASP A 456 -29.72 -2.90 -18.94
N LEU A 457 -29.35 -2.68 -20.20
CA LEU A 457 -28.29 -1.75 -20.60
C LEU A 457 -28.65 -0.27 -20.34
N SER A 458 -29.90 0.04 -19.98
CA SER A 458 -30.34 1.41 -19.66
C SER A 458 -29.76 1.91 -18.34
N LYS A 459 -29.52 0.99 -17.39
CA LYS A 459 -29.00 1.27 -16.04
C LYS A 459 -27.48 1.21 -15.93
N THR A 460 -26.79 0.83 -17.01
CA THR A 460 -25.33 0.69 -17.04
C THR A 460 -24.66 1.87 -17.71
N ASP A 461 -23.45 2.18 -17.25
CA ASP A 461 -22.57 3.22 -17.77
C ASP A 461 -22.35 3.10 -19.29
N LYS A 462 -22.21 4.25 -19.98
CA LYS A 462 -22.01 4.32 -21.44
C LYS A 462 -20.86 3.42 -21.92
N LYS A 463 -19.75 3.42 -21.19
CA LYS A 463 -18.56 2.61 -21.49
C LYS A 463 -18.84 1.10 -21.41
N THR A 464 -19.61 0.68 -20.40
CA THR A 464 -20.04 -0.71 -20.22
C THR A 464 -20.98 -1.13 -21.35
N ARG A 465 -21.87 -0.24 -21.79
CA ARG A 465 -22.76 -0.46 -22.93
C ARG A 465 -21.98 -0.64 -24.23
N GLU A 466 -21.00 0.23 -24.50
CA GLU A 466 -20.12 0.13 -25.67
C GLU A 466 -19.33 -1.18 -25.70
N LEU A 467 -18.75 -1.57 -24.56
CA LEU A 467 -18.04 -2.84 -24.45
C LEU A 467 -18.97 -4.04 -24.70
N CYS A 468 -20.16 -4.03 -24.11
CA CYS A 468 -21.17 -5.06 -24.35
C CYS A 468 -21.57 -5.14 -25.83
N THR A 469 -21.73 -4.01 -26.53
CA THR A 469 -22.01 -4.02 -27.97
C THR A 469 -20.86 -4.58 -28.80
N ILE A 470 -19.61 -4.24 -28.44
CA ILE A 470 -18.43 -4.80 -29.11
C ILE A 470 -18.38 -6.32 -28.92
N ILE A 471 -18.58 -6.81 -27.69
CA ILE A 471 -18.60 -8.25 -27.40
C ILE A 471 -19.65 -8.95 -28.26
N LYS A 472 -20.88 -8.42 -28.33
CA LYS A 472 -21.96 -9.00 -29.16
C LYS A 472 -21.57 -9.06 -30.64
N GLN A 473 -21.04 -7.96 -31.18
CA GLN A 473 -20.63 -7.87 -32.59
C GLN A 473 -19.48 -8.83 -32.89
N THR A 474 -18.46 -8.90 -32.03
CA THR A 474 -17.32 -9.81 -32.22
C THR A 474 -17.76 -11.27 -32.16
N ILE A 475 -18.61 -11.65 -31.20
CA ILE A 475 -19.20 -13.00 -31.12
C ILE A 475 -19.95 -13.31 -32.42
N LYS A 476 -20.82 -12.40 -32.86
CA LYS A 476 -21.66 -12.58 -34.06
C LYS A 476 -20.82 -12.74 -35.34
N ASN A 477 -19.77 -11.93 -35.50
CA ASN A 477 -18.93 -11.96 -36.71
C ASN A 477 -18.03 -13.21 -36.77
N ASN A 478 -17.60 -13.72 -35.62
CA ASN A 478 -16.64 -14.82 -35.57
C ASN A 478 -17.28 -16.21 -35.48
N LEU A 479 -18.46 -16.36 -34.85
CA LEU A 479 -19.08 -17.68 -34.65
C LEU A 479 -20.05 -18.10 -35.77
N PHE A 480 -20.53 -17.15 -36.57
CA PHE A 480 -21.54 -17.38 -37.60
C PHE A 480 -20.96 -17.19 -39.00
N GLU A 481 -21.40 -18.02 -39.96
CA GLU A 481 -20.98 -17.94 -41.37
C GLU A 481 -21.48 -16.68 -42.05
N HIS A 482 -22.75 -16.33 -41.82
CA HIS A 482 -23.40 -15.17 -42.40
C HIS A 482 -23.94 -14.26 -41.30
N PRO A 483 -23.14 -13.35 -40.73
CA PRO A 483 -23.56 -12.53 -39.60
C PRO A 483 -24.86 -11.76 -39.86
N ASP A 484 -25.13 -11.33 -41.09
CA ASP A 484 -26.30 -10.50 -41.39
C ASP A 484 -27.61 -11.28 -41.41
N LEU A 485 -27.57 -12.62 -41.45
CA LEU A 485 -28.77 -13.46 -41.45
C LEU A 485 -29.34 -13.68 -40.03
N PRO A 486 -30.68 -13.83 -39.90
CA PRO A 486 -31.33 -14.20 -38.66
C PRO A 486 -30.76 -15.51 -38.11
N PHE A 487 -30.78 -15.67 -36.78
CA PHE A 487 -30.25 -16.86 -36.10
C PHE A 487 -30.83 -18.16 -36.65
N GLU A 488 -32.10 -18.17 -37.07
CA GLU A 488 -32.82 -19.35 -37.58
C GLU A 488 -32.32 -19.87 -38.94
N VAL A 489 -31.69 -19.00 -39.75
CA VAL A 489 -31.23 -19.32 -41.12
C VAL A 489 -29.70 -19.42 -41.18
N ASN A 490 -29.02 -19.05 -40.10
CA ASN A 490 -27.57 -18.96 -40.04
C ASN A 490 -26.93 -20.29 -39.66
N GLN A 491 -25.72 -20.53 -40.14
CA GLN A 491 -24.93 -21.72 -39.76
C GLN A 491 -23.76 -21.31 -38.88
N PHE A 492 -23.39 -22.23 -37.97
CA PHE A 492 -22.20 -22.06 -37.14
C PHE A 492 -20.95 -22.36 -37.97
N LYS A 493 -19.94 -21.49 -37.85
CA LYS A 493 -18.61 -21.77 -38.38
C LYS A 493 -18.03 -22.97 -37.64
N VAL A 494 -17.45 -23.91 -38.38
CA VAL A 494 -16.65 -24.99 -37.80
C VAL A 494 -15.29 -24.41 -37.44
N LEU A 495 -15.08 -24.16 -36.15
CA LEU A 495 -13.87 -23.58 -35.61
C LEU A 495 -13.09 -24.62 -34.81
N ASP A 496 -11.76 -24.57 -34.89
CA ASP A 496 -10.91 -25.42 -34.06
C ASP A 496 -10.81 -24.93 -32.61
N ALA A 497 -10.26 -25.76 -31.73
CA ALA A 497 -10.17 -25.43 -30.31
C ALA A 497 -9.35 -24.14 -30.05
N ASN A 498 -8.30 -23.89 -30.84
CA ASN A 498 -7.45 -22.71 -30.66
C ASN A 498 -8.15 -21.45 -31.12
N GLU A 499 -8.86 -21.50 -32.25
CA GLU A 499 -9.60 -20.37 -32.82
C GLU A 499 -10.68 -19.88 -31.86
N VAL A 500 -11.51 -20.80 -31.35
CA VAL A 500 -12.58 -20.43 -30.40
C VAL A 500 -12.02 -19.97 -29.06
N GLN A 501 -10.98 -20.64 -28.56
CA GLN A 501 -10.33 -20.26 -27.32
C GLN A 501 -9.64 -18.89 -27.43
N ASN A 502 -9.07 -18.55 -28.60
CA ASN A 502 -8.48 -17.24 -28.85
C ASN A 502 -9.55 -16.14 -28.83
N ILE A 503 -10.69 -16.35 -29.50
CA ILE A 503 -11.82 -15.40 -29.47
C ILE A 503 -12.32 -15.20 -28.03
N PHE A 504 -12.49 -16.28 -27.28
CA PHE A 504 -12.89 -16.23 -25.88
C PHE A 504 -11.88 -15.48 -25.02
N GLY A 505 -10.58 -15.77 -25.19
CA GLY A 505 -9.48 -15.11 -24.51
C GLY A 505 -9.46 -13.61 -24.79
N LEU A 506 -9.50 -13.20 -26.06
CA LEU A 506 -9.51 -11.79 -26.49
C LEU A 506 -10.65 -11.00 -25.84
N LEU A 507 -11.87 -11.54 -25.89
CA LEU A 507 -13.05 -10.85 -25.32
C LEU A 507 -12.96 -10.73 -23.80
N ARG A 508 -12.47 -11.77 -23.13
CA ARG A 508 -12.28 -11.76 -21.68
C ARG A 508 -11.16 -10.81 -21.25
N LEU A 509 -10.04 -10.77 -21.97
CA LEU A 509 -8.94 -9.82 -21.71
C LEU A 509 -9.39 -8.39 -21.89
N LYS A 510 -10.16 -8.10 -22.94
CA LYS A 510 -10.72 -6.77 -23.16
C LYS A 510 -11.58 -6.29 -21.99
N CYS A 511 -12.27 -7.20 -21.30
CA CYS A 511 -12.99 -6.85 -20.06
C CYS A 511 -12.03 -6.43 -18.92
N TYR A 512 -10.87 -7.06 -18.80
CA TYR A 512 -9.86 -6.69 -17.81
C TYR A 512 -9.09 -5.42 -18.19
N GLU A 513 -8.79 -5.21 -19.48
CA GLU A 513 -8.21 -3.96 -20.00
C GLU A 513 -9.09 -2.75 -19.69
N GLU A 514 -10.40 -2.93 -19.73
CA GLU A 514 -11.38 -1.89 -19.41
C GLU A 514 -11.75 -1.82 -17.91
N PHE A 515 -11.05 -2.58 -17.05
CA PHE A 515 -11.27 -2.64 -15.60
C PHE A 515 -12.69 -3.06 -15.19
N MET A 516 -13.28 -4.00 -15.95
CA MET A 516 -14.63 -4.55 -15.73
C MET A 516 -14.58 -6.03 -15.32
N PRO A 517 -14.06 -6.36 -14.12
CA PRO A 517 -13.94 -7.75 -13.67
C PRO A 517 -15.29 -8.47 -13.54
N ASN A 518 -16.36 -7.73 -13.23
CA ASN A 518 -17.72 -8.28 -13.13
C ASN A 518 -18.20 -8.87 -14.47
N LEU A 519 -17.85 -8.23 -15.60
CA LEU A 519 -18.20 -8.73 -16.92
C LEU A 519 -17.36 -9.96 -17.27
N SER A 520 -16.07 -9.94 -16.92
CA SER A 520 -15.19 -11.11 -17.08
C SER A 520 -15.63 -12.32 -16.25
N ALA A 521 -16.17 -12.12 -15.06
CA ALA A 521 -16.71 -13.20 -14.22
C ALA A 521 -17.87 -13.97 -14.90
N ILE A 522 -18.61 -13.31 -15.81
CA ILE A 522 -19.66 -13.95 -16.60
C ILE A 522 -19.07 -14.94 -17.61
N PHE A 523 -17.93 -14.61 -18.21
CA PHE A 523 -17.22 -15.54 -19.09
C PHE A 523 -16.76 -16.77 -18.32
N GLU A 524 -16.16 -16.59 -17.14
CA GLU A 524 -15.68 -17.69 -16.31
C GLU A 524 -16.80 -18.64 -15.87
N LYS A 525 -17.90 -18.07 -15.37
CA LYS A 525 -19.08 -18.86 -14.94
C LYS A 525 -19.69 -19.65 -16.10
N ASN A 526 -19.75 -19.07 -17.29
CA ASN A 526 -20.32 -19.76 -18.47
C ASN A 526 -19.34 -20.78 -19.06
N MET A 527 -18.03 -20.57 -18.94
CA MET A 527 -17.01 -21.55 -19.32
C MET A 527 -17.14 -22.83 -18.49
N ASP A 528 -17.24 -22.71 -17.16
CA ASP A 528 -17.41 -23.88 -16.29
C ASP A 528 -18.71 -24.64 -16.60
N LYS A 529 -19.82 -23.91 -16.72
CA LYS A 529 -21.12 -24.51 -17.07
C LYS A 529 -21.12 -25.19 -18.43
N ALA A 530 -20.48 -24.57 -19.42
CA ALA A 530 -20.38 -25.13 -20.76
C ALA A 530 -19.57 -26.42 -20.74
N TYR A 531 -18.44 -26.45 -20.03
CA TYR A 531 -17.62 -27.66 -19.92
C TYR A 531 -18.38 -28.81 -19.27
N ASP A 532 -19.12 -28.53 -18.19
CA ASP A 532 -19.92 -29.54 -17.48
C ASP A 532 -21.04 -30.12 -18.33
N TYR A 533 -21.62 -29.29 -19.21
CA TYR A 533 -22.67 -29.71 -20.13
C TYR A 533 -22.09 -30.51 -21.31
N VAL A 534 -21.05 -29.98 -21.97
CA VAL A 534 -20.43 -30.65 -23.12
C VAL A 534 -19.82 -31.98 -22.70
N SER A 535 -19.06 -32.02 -21.60
CA SER A 535 -18.40 -33.26 -21.17
C SER A 535 -19.36 -34.42 -20.83
N LYS A 536 -20.64 -34.15 -20.57
CA LYS A 536 -21.68 -35.17 -20.33
C LYS A 536 -22.41 -35.60 -21.60
N ASN A 537 -22.58 -34.69 -22.56
CA ASN A 537 -23.45 -34.87 -23.71
C ASN A 537 -22.69 -35.01 -25.04
N TYR A 538 -21.36 -34.98 -25.00
CA TYR A 538 -20.50 -34.96 -26.17
C TYR A 538 -20.52 -36.29 -26.95
N LYS A 539 -20.72 -36.21 -28.26
CA LYS A 539 -20.49 -37.32 -29.19
C LYS A 539 -19.13 -37.16 -29.85
N ALA A 540 -18.27 -38.18 -29.70
CA ALA A 540 -16.89 -38.14 -30.18
C ALA A 540 -16.79 -37.70 -31.66
N GLY A 541 -15.91 -36.73 -31.93
CA GLY A 541 -15.61 -36.19 -33.25
C GLY A 541 -16.60 -35.18 -33.84
N HIS A 542 -17.73 -34.88 -33.18
CA HIS A 542 -18.76 -34.01 -33.75
C HIS A 542 -18.58 -32.55 -33.29
N PRO A 543 -18.39 -31.58 -34.22
CA PRO A 543 -18.40 -30.17 -33.87
C PRO A 543 -19.83 -29.71 -33.55
N ILE A 544 -19.95 -28.67 -32.73
CA ILE A 544 -21.24 -28.05 -32.42
C ILE A 544 -21.93 -27.60 -33.70
N LYS A 545 -23.19 -28.00 -33.89
CA LYS A 545 -23.99 -27.64 -35.06
C LYS A 545 -25.33 -27.05 -34.63
N MET A 546 -25.86 -26.21 -35.50
CA MET A 546 -27.21 -25.70 -35.35
C MET A 546 -28.14 -26.56 -36.21
N ASN A 547 -29.16 -27.13 -35.57
CA ASN A 547 -30.20 -27.92 -36.21
C ASN A 547 -31.56 -27.19 -36.06
N PRO A 548 -32.56 -27.55 -36.89
CA PRO A 548 -33.90 -26.95 -36.81
C PRO A 548 -34.57 -27.06 -35.43
N TYR A 549 -34.11 -28.00 -34.60
CA TYR A 549 -34.64 -28.28 -33.26
C TYR A 549 -33.76 -27.76 -32.11
N GLY A 550 -32.60 -27.16 -32.40
CA GLY A 550 -31.69 -26.65 -31.36
C GLY A 550 -30.21 -26.79 -31.69
N ILE A 551 -29.39 -26.88 -30.63
CA ILE A 551 -27.93 -27.05 -30.73
C ILE A 551 -27.61 -28.55 -30.58
N ASP A 552 -26.92 -29.12 -31.55
CA ASP A 552 -26.39 -30.48 -31.51
C ASP A 552 -24.92 -30.48 -31.09
N LEU A 553 -24.55 -31.39 -30.18
CA LEU A 553 -23.22 -31.55 -29.56
C LEU A 553 -22.56 -32.89 -29.85
#